data_AF-A0A7X3PJW6-F1
#
_entry.id   AF-A0A7X3PJW6-F1
#
_cell.length_a   1.000
_cell.length_b   1.000
_cell.length_c   1.000
_cell.angle_alpha   90.00
_cell.angle_beta   90.00
_cell.angle_gamma   90.00
#
_symmetry.space_group_name_H-M   'P 1'
#
loop_
_entity.id
_entity.type
_entity.pdbx_description
1 polymer ?
#
loop_
_entity_poly.entity_id
_entity_poly.type
_entity_poly.pdbx_seq_one_letter_code
_entity_poly.pdbx_strand_id
1 'polypeptide(L)'
;MERYQHIIELGRNAPDFPDEWRIEDNRLRGCQSQVWLKSWQDEGRLFFLAISDSAIVSGLAAILMRVYSGRRPAEIVETPPDFIAGAGLDQHLSPTRSNGLHSMVNEIRQRAVKCL
;
A
#
# COMPACT_ATOMS: atom_id res chain seq x y z
N MET A 1 -20.55 -1.19 9.03
CA MET A 1 -20.18 0.20 8.66
C MET A 1 -18.93 0.66 9.41
N GLU A 2 -18.83 0.42 10.72
CA GLU A 2 -17.69 0.84 11.57
C GLU A 2 -16.32 0.44 11.02
N ARG A 3 -16.18 -0.79 10.54
CA ARG A 3 -14.91 -1.28 9.98
C ARG A 3 -14.40 -0.48 8.77
N TYR A 4 -15.31 -0.11 7.87
CA TYR A 4 -14.95 0.69 6.68
C TYR A 4 -14.53 2.10 7.07
N GLN A 5 -15.22 2.69 8.05
CA GLN A 5 -14.88 4.00 8.59
C GLN A 5 -13.50 3.96 9.26
N HIS A 6 -13.23 2.92 10.05
CA HIS A 6 -11.92 2.75 10.68
C HIS A 6 -10.78 2.67 9.65
N ILE A 7 -10.95 1.91 8.56
CA ILE A 7 -9.94 1.85 7.48
C ILE A 7 -9.74 3.24 6.86
N ILE A 8 -10.82 3.99 6.59
CA ILE A 8 -10.72 5.35 6.05
C ILE A 8 -9.99 6.29 7.02
N GLU A 9 -10.26 6.18 8.32
CA GLU A 9 -9.56 6.95 9.35
C GLU A 9 -8.07 6.64 9.40
N LEU A 10 -7.68 5.37 9.26
CA LEU A 10 -6.25 5.00 9.15
C LEU A 10 -5.59 5.70 7.96
N GLY A 11 -6.29 5.81 6.83
CA GLY A 11 -5.80 6.55 5.66
C GLY A 11 -5.68 8.05 5.89
N ARG A 12 -6.63 8.66 6.61
CA ARG A 12 -6.58 10.09 6.96
C ARG A 12 -5.47 10.44 7.95
N ASN A 13 -5.12 9.49 8.82
CA ASN A 13 -4.05 9.64 9.81
C ASN A 13 -2.68 9.19 9.28
N ALA A 14 -2.60 8.70 8.04
CA ALA A 14 -1.35 8.33 7.41
C ALA A 14 -0.50 9.58 7.11
N PRO A 15 0.83 9.44 6.98
CA PRO A 15 1.67 10.55 6.56
C PRO A 15 1.22 11.13 5.23
N ASP A 16 1.32 12.45 5.10
CA ASP A 16 0.99 13.14 3.86
C ASP A 16 1.82 12.61 2.70
N PHE A 17 1.18 12.53 1.53
CA PHE A 17 1.84 12.19 0.29
C PHE A 17 2.16 13.48 -0.48
N PRO A 18 3.46 13.87 -0.60
CA PRO A 18 3.86 15.11 -1.26
C PRO A 18 3.34 15.22 -2.69
N ASP A 19 2.84 16.40 -3.06
CA ASP A 19 2.28 16.64 -4.40
C ASP A 19 3.33 16.46 -5.51
N GLU A 20 4.60 16.77 -5.23
CA GLU A 20 5.74 16.50 -6.13
C GLU A 20 5.90 15.01 -6.48
N TRP A 21 5.38 14.11 -5.64
CA TRP A 21 5.42 12.67 -5.91
C TRP A 21 4.15 12.18 -6.60
N ARG A 22 3.11 13.01 -6.78
CA ARG A 22 1.88 12.67 -7.52
C ARG A 22 2.07 12.80 -9.03
N ILE A 23 3.11 12.13 -9.53
CA ILE A 23 3.48 12.08 -10.94
C ILE A 23 3.19 10.70 -11.54
N GLU A 24 3.09 10.63 -12.86
CA GLU A 24 2.80 9.38 -13.58
C GLU A 24 3.83 8.27 -13.32
N ASP A 25 5.10 8.61 -13.06
CA ASP A 25 6.15 7.63 -12.74
C ASP A 25 5.89 6.88 -11.43
N ASN A 26 5.20 7.51 -10.47
CA ASN A 26 4.82 6.86 -9.21
C ASN A 26 3.43 6.22 -9.30
N ARG A 27 2.72 6.34 -10.43
CA ARG A 27 1.34 5.87 -10.57
C ARG A 27 1.30 4.37 -10.83
N LEU A 28 0.52 3.65 -10.03
CA LEU A 28 0.26 2.23 -10.26
C LEU A 28 -0.77 2.06 -11.37
N ARG A 29 -0.40 1.28 -12.38
CA ARG A 29 -1.30 0.89 -13.48
C ARG A 29 -2.13 -0.33 -13.08
N GLY A 30 -3.33 -0.45 -13.64
CA GLY A 30 -4.22 -1.60 -13.40
C GLY A 30 -5.11 -1.50 -12.16
N CYS A 31 -5.10 -0.38 -11.45
CA CYS A 31 -6.10 -0.06 -10.43
C CYS A 31 -7.24 0.77 -11.05
N GLN A 32 -8.50 0.50 -10.65
CA GLN A 32 -9.63 1.34 -11.07
C GLN A 32 -9.56 2.74 -10.45
N SER A 33 -9.20 2.81 -9.17
CA SER A 33 -8.82 4.04 -8.48
C SER A 33 -7.39 4.42 -8.84
N GLN A 34 -7.10 5.71 -8.86
CA GLN A 34 -5.73 6.18 -9.02
C GLN A 34 -4.97 5.89 -7.72
N VAL A 35 -3.79 5.29 -7.85
CA VAL A 35 -2.89 5.01 -6.72
C VAL A 35 -1.50 5.49 -7.09
N TRP A 36 -0.90 6.29 -6.22
CA TRP A 36 0.51 6.66 -6.30
C TRP A 36 1.26 5.94 -5.21
N LEU A 37 2.40 5.34 -5.56
CA LEU A 37 3.30 4.64 -4.65
C LEU A 37 4.73 5.11 -4.90
N LYS A 38 5.28 5.84 -3.94
CA LYS A 38 6.69 6.21 -3.91
C LYS A 38 7.45 5.22 -3.01
N SER A 39 8.64 4.85 -3.45
CA SER A 39 9.60 4.10 -2.63
C SER A 39 10.99 4.72 -2.71
N TRP A 40 11.76 4.58 -1.65
CA TRP A 40 13.15 4.97 -1.57
C TRP A 40 13.89 4.08 -0.57
N GLN A 41 15.20 3.97 -0.73
CA GLN A 41 16.05 3.28 0.23
C GLN A 41 16.73 4.29 1.15
N ASP A 42 16.86 3.93 2.42
CA ASP A 42 17.64 4.66 3.41
C ASP A 42 18.22 3.67 4.41
N GLU A 43 19.53 3.76 4.67
CA GLU A 43 20.29 2.85 5.55
C GLU A 43 20.01 1.34 5.36
N GLY A 44 19.88 0.89 4.10
CA GLY A 44 19.61 -0.52 3.76
C GLY A 44 18.16 -0.98 4.05
N ARG A 45 17.26 -0.03 4.35
CA ARG A 45 15.83 -0.25 4.52
C ARG A 45 15.07 0.36 3.34
N LEU A 46 13.97 -0.29 2.97
CA LEU A 46 13.08 0.18 1.92
C LEU A 46 11.87 0.83 2.55
N PHE A 47 11.64 2.09 2.20
CA PHE A 47 10.53 2.89 2.65
C PHE A 47 9.52 3.07 1.52
N PHE A 48 8.26 3.17 1.92
CA PHE A 48 7.13 3.36 1.03
C PHE A 48 6.20 4.44 1.56
N LEU A 49 5.65 5.22 0.63
CA LEU A 49 4.50 6.07 0.84
C LEU A 49 3.53 5.85 -0.31
N ALA A 50 2.23 5.78 0.00
CA ALA A 50 1.20 5.61 -1.01
C ALA A 50 -0.09 6.36 -0.66
N ILE A 51 -0.77 6.82 -1.70
CA ILE A 51 -2.08 7.47 -1.59
C ILE A 51 -2.96 7.09 -2.78
N SER A 52 -4.28 7.16 -2.59
CA SER A 52 -5.27 6.98 -3.64
C SER A 52 -6.28 8.13 -3.66
N ASP A 53 -6.87 8.37 -4.83
CA ASP A 53 -8.07 9.21 -4.98
C ASP A 53 -9.31 8.62 -4.27
N SER A 54 -9.26 7.35 -3.88
CA SER A 54 -10.31 6.67 -3.11
C SER A 54 -9.95 6.56 -1.64
N ALA A 55 -10.77 7.14 -0.75
CA ALA A 55 -10.52 7.14 0.69
C ALA A 55 -10.34 5.73 1.30
N ILE A 56 -11.11 4.75 0.83
CA ILE A 56 -10.97 3.36 1.30
C ILE A 56 -9.66 2.74 0.83
N VAL A 57 -9.23 3.01 -0.40
CA VAL A 57 -7.98 2.48 -0.95
C VAL A 57 -6.78 3.15 -0.29
N SER A 58 -6.85 4.45 0.02
CA SER A 58 -5.86 5.13 0.85
C SER A 58 -5.73 4.53 2.24
N GLY A 59 -6.85 4.15 2.86
CA GLY A 59 -6.86 3.44 4.13
C GLY A 59 -6.19 2.07 4.06
N LEU A 60 -6.48 1.30 3.01
CA LEU A 60 -5.82 0.02 2.75
C LEU A 60 -4.31 0.19 2.50
N ALA A 61 -3.92 1.20 1.73
CA ALA A 61 -2.53 1.52 1.48
C ALA A 61 -1.79 1.87 2.79
N ALA A 62 -2.41 2.66 3.67
CA ALA A 62 -1.83 2.99 4.98
C ALA A 62 -1.54 1.75 5.84
N ILE A 63 -2.42 0.75 5.81
CA ILE A 63 -2.19 -0.54 6.48
C ILE A 63 -0.97 -1.24 5.88
N LEU A 64 -0.86 -1.30 4.55
CA LEU A 64 0.30 -1.89 3.88
C LEU A 64 1.60 -1.15 4.23
N MET A 65 1.59 0.18 4.27
CA MET A 65 2.77 0.97 4.64
C MET A 65 3.23 0.64 6.06
N ARG A 66 2.29 0.47 6.99
CA ARG A 66 2.59 0.08 8.37
C ARG A 66 3.20 -1.31 8.49
N VAL A 67 2.86 -2.22 7.57
CA VAL A 67 3.44 -3.56 7.54
C VAL A 67 4.82 -3.56 6.89
N TYR A 68 5.00 -2.92 5.73
CA TYR A 68 6.19 -3.11 4.88
C TYR A 68 7.23 -2.00 4.91
N SER A 69 6.86 -0.75 5.22
CA SER A 69 7.77 0.40 5.18
C SER A 69 8.83 0.34 6.30
N GLY A 70 10.06 0.72 6.00
CA GLY A 70 11.18 0.74 6.95
C GLY A 70 11.82 -0.64 7.21
N ARG A 71 11.45 -1.66 6.44
CA ARG A 71 12.02 -3.01 6.52
C ARG A 71 13.14 -3.20 5.51
N ARG A 72 14.01 -4.18 5.76
CA ARG A 72 15.00 -4.61 4.75
C ARG A 72 14.28 -5.27 3.57
N PRO A 73 14.81 -5.16 2.35
CA PRO A 73 14.23 -5.81 1.18
C PRO A 73 13.95 -7.32 1.37
N ALA A 74 14.88 -8.04 2.00
CA ALA A 74 14.72 -9.47 2.30
C ALA A 74 13.52 -9.75 3.22
N GLU A 75 13.36 -8.95 4.29
CA GLU A 75 12.25 -9.09 5.24
C GLU A 75 10.89 -8.85 4.54
N ILE A 76 10.82 -7.92 3.58
CA ILE A 76 9.60 -7.66 2.81
C ILE A 76 9.25 -8.85 1.92
N VAL A 77 10.25 -9.44 1.25
CA VAL A 77 10.05 -10.63 0.39
C VAL A 77 9.62 -11.84 1.23
N GLU A 78 10.16 -11.98 2.43
CA GLU A 78 9.84 -13.06 3.37
C GLU A 78 8.53 -12.81 4.15
N THR A 79 7.94 -11.62 4.07
CA THR A 79 6.64 -11.31 4.70
C THR A 79 5.50 -11.55 3.70
N PRO A 80 4.78 -12.68 3.75
CA PRO A 80 3.61 -12.90 2.91
C PRO A 80 2.44 -11.99 3.35
N PRO A 81 1.51 -11.67 2.44
CA PRO A 81 0.37 -10.80 2.72
C PRO A 81 -0.78 -11.49 3.48
N ASP A 82 -0.51 -12.54 4.26
CA ASP A 82 -1.52 -13.37 4.94
C ASP A 82 -2.37 -12.57 5.94
N PHE A 83 -1.83 -11.46 6.45
CA PHE A 83 -2.55 -10.53 7.32
C PHE A 83 -3.77 -9.91 6.63
N ILE A 84 -3.83 -9.87 5.30
CA ILE A 84 -5.01 -9.37 4.57
C ILE A 84 -6.21 -10.26 4.86
N ALA A 85 -6.06 -11.57 4.67
CA ALA A 85 -7.10 -12.54 4.95
C ALA A 85 -7.31 -12.71 6.46
N GLY A 86 -6.24 -12.75 7.24
CA GLY A 86 -6.29 -12.93 8.70
C GLY A 86 -6.98 -11.77 9.43
N ALA A 87 -6.77 -10.53 8.98
CA ALA A 87 -7.54 -9.38 9.45
C ALA A 87 -8.89 -9.24 8.73
N GLY A 88 -9.14 -10.02 7.67
CA GLY A 88 -10.34 -10.03 6.84
C GLY A 88 -10.53 -8.79 5.97
N LEU A 89 -9.46 -8.07 5.63
CA LEU A 89 -9.48 -6.74 4.99
C LEU A 89 -10.16 -6.74 3.62
N ASP A 90 -10.18 -7.89 2.96
CA ASP A 90 -10.75 -8.16 1.65
C ASP A 90 -12.22 -8.64 1.70
N GLN A 91 -12.68 -9.21 2.82
CA GLN A 91 -13.99 -9.88 2.94
C GLN A 91 -15.22 -9.01 2.62
N HIS A 92 -15.08 -7.70 2.69
CA HIS A 92 -16.17 -6.75 2.39
C HIS A 92 -15.80 -5.73 1.30
N LEU A 93 -14.69 -5.96 0.60
CA LEU A 93 -14.30 -5.15 -0.53
C LEU A 93 -15.05 -5.63 -1.77
N SER A 94 -15.39 -4.69 -2.66
CA SER A 94 -15.79 -5.09 -4.02
C SER A 94 -14.60 -5.79 -4.69
N PRO A 95 -14.83 -6.68 -5.67
CA PRO A 95 -13.76 -7.37 -6.39
C PRO A 95 -12.68 -6.41 -6.88
N THR A 96 -13.07 -5.24 -7.40
CA THR A 96 -12.11 -4.25 -7.91
C THR A 96 -11.20 -3.66 -6.83
N ARG A 97 -11.72 -3.44 -5.62
CA ARG A 97 -10.94 -2.92 -4.49
C ARG A 97 -9.99 -3.98 -3.95
N SER A 98 -10.43 -5.23 -3.88
CA SER A 98 -9.55 -6.35 -3.53
C SER A 98 -8.40 -6.50 -4.52
N ASN A 99 -8.70 -6.42 -5.83
CA ASN A 99 -7.67 -6.44 -6.88
C ASN A 99 -6.66 -5.29 -6.72
N GLY A 100 -7.13 -4.07 -6.42
CA GLY A 100 -6.25 -2.92 -6.15
C GLY A 100 -5.32 -3.16 -4.95
N LEU A 101 -5.84 -3.75 -3.87
CA LEU A 101 -5.05 -4.12 -2.70
C LEU A 101 -3.95 -5.13 -3.05
N HIS A 102 -4.30 -6.20 -3.78
CA HIS A 102 -3.32 -7.20 -4.21
C HIS A 102 -2.28 -6.62 -5.19
N SER A 103 -2.67 -5.72 -6.09
CA SER A 103 -1.75 -5.02 -6.99
C SER A 103 -0.72 -4.19 -6.21
N MET A 104 -1.14 -3.47 -5.16
CA MET A 104 -0.22 -2.73 -4.29
C MET A 104 0.79 -3.64 -3.59
N VAL A 105 0.34 -4.78 -3.06
CA VAL A 105 1.22 -5.78 -2.43
C VAL A 105 2.25 -6.32 -3.43
N ASN A 106 1.80 -6.67 -4.63
CA ASN A 106 2.68 -7.19 -5.67
C ASN A 106 3.76 -6.16 -6.04
N GLU A 107 3.39 -4.90 -6.20
CA GLU A 107 4.33 -3.83 -6.50
C GLU A 107 5.36 -3.63 -5.38
N ILE A 108 4.91 -3.60 -4.11
CA ILE A 108 5.81 -3.49 -2.94
C ILE A 108 6.85 -4.62 -2.94
N ARG A 109 6.39 -5.86 -3.14
CA ARG A 109 7.26 -7.04 -3.18
C ARG A 109 8.20 -7.01 -4.37
N GLN A 110 7.75 -6.61 -5.56
CA GLN A 110 8.60 -6.46 -6.73
C GLN A 110 9.70 -5.42 -6.52
N ARG A 111 9.37 -4.27 -5.91
CA ARG A 111 10.35 -3.25 -5.57
C ARG A 111 11.36 -3.77 -4.55
N ALA A 112 10.93 -4.54 -3.56
CA ALA A 112 11.83 -5.20 -2.62
C ALA A 112 12.79 -6.17 -3.32
N VAL A 113 12.28 -7.04 -4.22
CA VAL A 113 13.14 -7.96 -4.99
C VAL A 113 14.20 -7.23 -5.80
N LYS A 114 13.89 -6.07 -6.39
CA LYS A 114 14.86 -5.26 -7.16
C LYS A 114 15.95 -4.61 -6.29
N CYS A 115 15.78 -4.63 -4.97
CA CYS A 115 16.69 -4.03 -4.00
C CYS A 115 17.51 -5.06 -3.22
N LEU A 116 17.35 -6.35 -3.54
CA LEU A 116 18.22 -7.44 -3.07
C LEU A 116 19.50 -7.47 -3.90
#